data_AF-A0A367LAD9-F1
#
_entry.id   AF-A0A367LAD9-F1
#
_cell.length_a   1.000
_cell.length_b   1.000
_cell.length_c   1.000
_cell.angle_alpha   90.00
_cell.angle_beta   90.00
_cell.angle_gamma   90.00
#
_symmetry.space_group_name_H-M   'P 1'
#
loop_
_entity.id
_entity.type
_entity.pdbx_description
1 polymer ?
#
loop_
_entity_poly.entity_id
_entity_poly.type
_entity_poly.pdbx_seq_one_letter_code
_entity_poly.pdbx_strand_id
1 'polypeptide(L)'
;MRFSVYAIVLGIAAQPIYPHHHQSTTHSDSHQVRGPATSGSRQKSLDMRLVSKATLDNLGLENGTQYAGYLDDNENDKHLFFWFFESRNDPQNDPVILWLNGGPGAASIPAIINELGPALLGEEKGSRIRRNPWSANNNASLLFIDQPVNSGFSYGGQAVNTTEAASKDFYPLLTLFFDRFPQYQKQDFHMAGHSYAGRFIPIFALDILSHPDRNINLRSIMLGNPHTDPLSLFKSAEPMACGQGGRPAVLNGSQCAALKTDMDLCLDRVKTCYRTKQCEDRTEACGKALHANYDRDE
;
A
#
# COMPACT_ATOMS: atom_id res chain seq x y z
N MET A 1 -14.59 20.95 6.22
CA MET A 1 -13.46 20.82 5.27
C MET A 1 -13.98 20.29 3.96
N ARG A 2 -13.74 20.97 2.83
CA ARG A 2 -14.03 20.45 1.48
C ARG A 2 -12.79 19.72 1.00
N PHE A 3 -12.88 18.41 0.78
CA PHE A 3 -11.81 17.65 0.13
C PHE A 3 -11.91 17.87 -1.38
N SER A 4 -10.82 18.29 -2.01
CA SER A 4 -10.69 18.23 -3.47
C SER A 4 -10.14 16.85 -3.81
N VAL A 5 -10.93 16.01 -4.47
CA VAL A 5 -10.51 14.69 -4.95
C VAL A 5 -9.91 14.90 -6.33
N TYR A 6 -8.59 14.69 -6.46
CA TYR A 6 -7.93 14.61 -7.76
C TYR A 6 -7.66 13.13 -8.05
N ALA A 7 -8.31 12.59 -9.08
CA ALA A 7 -8.03 11.25 -9.60
C ALA A 7 -6.95 11.37 -10.69
N ILE A 8 -5.77 10.83 -10.44
CA ILE A 8 -4.73 10.65 -11.46
C ILE A 8 -4.75 9.17 -11.83
N VAL A 9 -5.09 8.86 -13.09
CA VAL A 9 -5.09 7.48 -13.60
C VAL A 9 -3.68 7.14 -14.06
N LEU A 10 -2.98 6.28 -13.31
CA LEU A 10 -1.70 5.69 -13.71
C LEU A 10 -1.95 4.24 -14.12
N GLY A 11 -2.03 3.99 -15.42
CA GLY A 11 -2.19 2.63 -15.94
C GLY A 11 -0.87 1.86 -15.83
N ILE A 12 -0.81 0.87 -14.94
CA ILE A 12 0.27 -0.11 -14.89
C ILE A 12 -0.34 -1.50 -15.12
N ALA A 13 0.09 -2.16 -16.20
CA ALA A 13 -0.27 -3.55 -16.48
C ALA A 13 0.66 -4.46 -15.67
N ALA A 14 0.10 -5.23 -14.73
CA ALA A 14 0.83 -6.27 -14.01
C ALA A 14 0.66 -7.62 -14.74
N GLN A 15 1.77 -8.29 -15.05
CA GLN A 15 1.77 -9.70 -15.47
C GLN A 15 2.04 -10.62 -14.25
N PRO A 16 1.52 -11.86 -14.24
CA PRO A 16 1.58 -12.73 -13.07
C PRO A 16 2.92 -13.48 -12.97
N ILE A 17 3.56 -13.48 -11.80
CA ILE A 17 4.73 -14.34 -11.51
C ILE A 17 4.62 -14.92 -10.08
N TYR A 18 4.62 -16.25 -9.99
CA TYR A 18 4.91 -17.08 -8.80
C TYR A 18 5.49 -18.44 -9.30
N PRO A 19 6.24 -19.25 -8.51
CA PRO A 19 6.08 -19.46 -7.06
C PRO A 19 7.34 -19.34 -6.17
N HIS A 20 7.06 -19.31 -4.87
CA HIS A 20 7.95 -19.09 -3.73
C HIS A 20 8.94 -20.23 -3.44
N HIS A 21 10.16 -19.85 -3.07
CA HIS A 21 11.04 -20.67 -2.22
C HIS A 21 11.43 -19.88 -0.96
N HIS A 22 11.04 -20.39 0.21
CA HIS A 22 11.53 -19.93 1.50
C HIS A 22 12.91 -20.50 1.77
N GLN A 23 13.90 -19.64 2.01
CA GLN A 23 15.08 -19.99 2.80
C GLN A 23 15.25 -18.95 3.91
N SER A 24 15.34 -19.45 5.13
CA SER A 24 15.61 -18.70 6.35
C SER A 24 17.09 -18.29 6.40
N THR A 25 17.37 -17.04 6.78
CA THR A 25 18.73 -16.61 7.14
C THR A 25 18.73 -15.84 8.46
N THR A 26 19.79 -16.09 9.21
CA THR A 26 20.05 -15.83 10.63
C THR A 26 20.28 -14.36 10.99
N HIS A 27 19.95 -14.02 12.25
CA HIS A 27 20.17 -12.74 12.90
C HIS A 27 21.65 -12.39 13.14
N SER A 28 21.98 -11.08 13.05
CA SER A 28 23.09 -10.49 13.79
C SER A 28 22.80 -9.01 14.14
N ASP A 29 22.86 -8.72 15.44
CA ASP A 29 22.94 -7.46 16.21
C ASP A 29 22.62 -6.11 15.54
N SER A 30 21.58 -5.45 16.08
CA SER A 30 21.17 -4.07 15.80
C SER A 30 21.70 -3.10 16.85
N HIS A 31 22.34 -2.01 16.42
CA HIS A 31 22.61 -0.85 17.27
C HIS A 31 21.31 -0.08 17.55
N GLN A 32 20.94 0.05 18.83
CA GLN A 32 19.81 0.87 19.28
C GLN A 32 20.19 2.36 19.25
N VAL A 33 19.45 3.16 18.48
CA VAL A 33 19.46 4.62 18.63
C VAL A 33 18.44 4.95 19.74
N ARG A 34 18.87 5.57 20.84
CA ARG A 34 17.97 6.06 21.90
C ARG A 34 17.67 7.54 21.70
N GLY A 35 16.41 7.88 21.43
CA GLY A 35 15.89 9.26 21.52
C GLY A 35 15.47 9.62 22.95
N PRO A 36 15.21 10.90 23.27
CA PRO A 36 14.86 11.34 24.62
C PRO A 36 13.44 10.87 25.00
N ALA A 37 13.29 10.41 26.24
CA ALA A 37 12.05 9.87 26.77
C ALA A 37 11.07 10.97 27.20
N THR A 38 9.82 10.89 26.71
CA THR A 38 8.66 11.58 27.29
C THR A 38 7.64 10.58 27.82
N SER A 39 6.84 11.01 28.78
CA SER A 39 6.11 10.19 29.75
C SER A 39 4.83 9.50 29.24
N GLY A 40 4.65 8.24 29.62
CA GLY A 40 3.36 7.55 29.64
C GLY A 40 3.53 6.05 29.40
N SER A 41 2.94 5.18 30.23
CA SER A 41 3.13 3.71 30.19
C SER A 41 2.87 3.03 28.84
N ARG A 42 2.11 3.67 27.93
CA ARG A 42 1.91 3.22 26.53
C ARG A 42 3.14 3.34 25.63
N GLN A 43 4.04 4.26 25.93
CA GLN A 43 5.23 4.51 25.09
C GLN A 43 6.35 3.49 25.33
N LYS A 44 6.18 2.57 26.30
CA LYS A 44 7.14 1.49 26.56
C LYS A 44 6.96 0.26 25.65
N SER A 45 5.80 0.07 25.02
CA SER A 45 5.56 -1.09 24.13
C SER A 45 5.90 -0.82 22.67
N LEU A 46 5.86 0.44 22.24
CA LEU A 46 6.20 0.85 20.87
C LEU A 46 7.71 1.11 20.73
N ASP A 47 8.36 0.52 19.73
CA ASP A 47 9.80 0.72 19.45
C ASP A 47 10.10 0.78 17.95
N MET A 48 11.24 1.35 17.58
CA MET A 48 11.72 1.39 16.20
C MET A 48 13.12 0.79 16.10
N ARG A 49 13.25 -0.29 15.33
CA ARG A 49 14.53 -0.95 15.04
C ARG A 49 15.00 -0.65 13.62
N LEU A 50 16.17 -0.06 13.48
CA LEU A 50 16.77 0.19 12.17
C LEU A 50 17.58 -1.00 11.66
N VAL A 51 17.51 -1.25 10.36
CA VAL A 51 18.31 -2.25 9.64
C VAL A 51 19.40 -1.52 8.85
N SER A 52 20.60 -1.48 9.42
CA SER A 52 21.73 -0.66 8.91
C SER A 52 22.27 -1.09 7.54
N LYS A 53 22.02 -2.33 7.10
CA LYS A 53 22.52 -2.85 5.80
C LYS A 53 21.56 -2.61 4.63
N ALA A 54 20.34 -2.15 4.89
CA ALA A 54 19.35 -1.91 3.86
C ALA A 54 19.56 -0.52 3.23
N THR A 55 20.38 -0.46 2.18
CA THR A 55 20.68 0.78 1.44
C THR A 55 20.89 0.49 -0.04
N LEU A 56 20.44 1.42 -0.89
CA LEU A 56 20.69 1.43 -2.33
C LEU A 56 21.98 2.18 -2.71
N ASP A 57 22.67 2.78 -1.75
CA ASP A 57 23.92 3.53 -1.96
C ASP A 57 25.06 2.64 -2.48
N ASN A 58 25.20 1.44 -1.93
CA ASN A 58 26.20 0.46 -2.38
C ASN A 58 25.99 -0.01 -3.84
N LEU A 59 24.80 0.24 -4.41
CA LEU A 59 24.49 -0.05 -5.81
C LEU A 59 24.63 1.18 -6.71
N GLY A 60 24.98 2.35 -6.16
CA GLY A 60 25.05 3.63 -6.87
C GLY A 60 23.69 4.13 -7.36
N LEU A 61 22.59 3.71 -6.72
CA LEU A 61 21.23 4.02 -7.14
C LEU A 61 20.63 5.20 -6.38
N GLU A 62 21.05 5.38 -5.12
CA GLU A 62 20.66 6.50 -4.28
C GLU A 62 21.77 6.95 -3.35
N ASN A 63 22.04 8.25 -3.34
CA ASN A 63 23.07 8.86 -2.49
C ASN A 63 22.48 9.64 -1.31
N GLY A 64 21.15 9.78 -1.26
CA GLY A 64 20.44 10.47 -0.18
C GLY A 64 20.23 9.58 1.03
N THR A 65 19.75 10.19 2.13
CA THR A 65 19.46 9.48 3.37
C THR A 65 18.38 8.44 3.17
N GLN A 66 18.62 7.24 3.71
CA GLN A 66 17.71 6.10 3.66
C GLN A 66 17.61 5.50 5.05
N TYR A 67 16.39 5.11 5.44
CA TYR A 67 16.15 4.37 6.67
C TYR A 67 15.26 3.19 6.36
N ALA A 68 15.72 1.97 6.64
CA ALA A 68 14.85 0.82 6.67
C ALA A 68 14.83 0.22 8.07
N GLY A 69 13.75 -0.44 8.44
CA GLY A 69 13.59 -0.92 9.79
C GLY A 69 12.23 -1.50 10.06
N TYR A 70 11.97 -1.72 11.34
CA TYR A 70 10.68 -2.15 11.86
C TYR A 70 10.11 -1.09 12.79
N LEU A 71 8.81 -0.86 12.66
CA LEU A 71 7.97 -0.18 13.63
C LEU A 71 7.28 -1.29 14.43
N ASP A 72 7.63 -1.40 15.71
CA ASP A 72 7.26 -2.51 16.57
C ASP A 72 6.20 -2.09 17.58
N ASP A 73 5.14 -2.89 17.68
CA ASP A 73 4.23 -2.95 18.82
C ASP A 73 4.48 -4.28 19.55
N ASN A 74 5.38 -4.22 20.54
CA ASN A 74 5.83 -5.41 21.27
C ASN A 74 4.75 -6.00 22.17
N GLU A 75 3.75 -5.20 22.57
CA GLU A 75 2.66 -5.68 23.42
C GLU A 75 1.71 -6.58 22.63
N ASN A 76 1.48 -6.24 21.35
CA ASN A 76 0.59 -6.99 20.48
C ASN A 76 1.32 -7.93 19.50
N ASP A 77 2.64 -8.04 19.60
CA ASP A 77 3.51 -8.85 18.72
C ASP A 77 3.30 -8.50 17.24
N LYS A 78 3.44 -7.22 16.89
CA LYS A 78 3.28 -6.70 15.52
C LYS A 78 4.49 -5.88 15.10
N HIS A 79 5.05 -6.22 13.96
CA HIS A 79 6.30 -5.62 13.47
C HIS A 79 6.12 -5.24 11.99
N LEU A 80 5.91 -3.94 11.73
CA LEU A 80 5.75 -3.44 10.36
C LEU A 80 7.09 -3.00 9.80
N PHE A 81 7.55 -3.66 8.73
CA PHE A 81 8.74 -3.25 8.00
C PHE A 81 8.47 -1.98 7.18
N PHE A 82 9.41 -1.05 7.24
CA PHE A 82 9.40 0.16 6.43
C PHE A 82 10.72 0.37 5.70
N TRP A 83 10.67 1.10 4.60
CA TRP A 83 11.84 1.66 3.95
C TRP A 83 11.52 3.09 3.49
N PHE A 84 12.31 4.04 3.98
CA PHE A 84 12.20 5.46 3.74
C PHE A 84 13.38 5.97 2.90
N PHE A 85 13.07 6.89 1.98
CA PHE A 85 14.03 7.58 1.11
C PHE A 85 13.75 9.08 1.17
N GLU A 86 14.76 9.88 1.49
CA GLU A 86 14.62 11.34 1.42
C GLU A 86 14.38 11.83 -0.02
N SER A 87 13.76 13.01 -0.12
CA SER A 87 13.71 13.77 -1.36
C SER A 87 15.12 14.02 -1.90
N ARG A 88 15.28 13.86 -3.21
CA ARG A 88 16.50 14.19 -3.96
C ARG A 88 16.68 15.69 -4.17
N ASN A 89 15.65 16.50 -3.91
CA ASN A 89 15.64 17.94 -4.13
C ASN A 89 15.91 18.71 -2.83
N ASP A 90 14.90 18.89 -1.99
CA ASP A 90 15.03 19.61 -0.72
C ASP A 90 14.34 18.82 0.40
N PRO A 91 15.01 17.83 1.01
CA PRO A 91 14.41 16.96 2.01
C PRO A 91 13.98 17.67 3.30
N GLN A 92 14.37 18.94 3.51
CA GLN A 92 13.92 19.73 4.66
C GLN A 92 12.55 20.37 4.42
N ASN A 93 12.19 20.65 3.16
CA ASN A 93 10.97 21.38 2.81
C ASN A 93 9.99 20.59 1.92
N ASP A 94 10.48 19.61 1.15
CA ASP A 94 9.66 18.75 0.32
C ASP A 94 8.73 17.85 1.15
N PRO A 95 7.55 17.47 0.63
CA PRO A 95 6.56 16.68 1.38
C PRO A 95 7.01 15.23 1.60
N VAL A 96 6.36 14.56 2.56
CA VAL A 96 6.46 13.10 2.75
C VAL A 96 5.26 12.41 2.12
N ILE A 97 5.52 11.40 1.30
CA ILE A 97 4.50 10.53 0.71
C ILE A 97 4.67 9.13 1.28
N LEU A 98 3.67 8.66 2.02
CA LEU A 98 3.50 7.23 2.30
C LEU A 98 2.97 6.53 1.04
N TRP A 99 3.59 5.44 0.64
CA TRP A 99 3.10 4.56 -0.41
C TRP A 99 2.64 3.21 0.13
N LEU A 100 1.43 2.79 -0.25
CA LEU A 100 0.84 1.49 0.10
C LEU A 100 0.41 0.72 -1.16
N ASN A 101 0.90 -0.52 -1.31
CA ASN A 101 0.34 -1.46 -2.26
C ASN A 101 -0.97 -2.09 -1.72
N GLY A 102 -1.72 -2.74 -2.62
CA GLY A 102 -3.01 -3.37 -2.32
C GLY A 102 -2.89 -4.85 -1.93
N GLY A 103 -3.48 -5.73 -2.75
CA GLY A 103 -3.64 -7.16 -2.46
C GLY A 103 -5.10 -7.50 -2.13
N PRO A 104 -5.51 -7.55 -0.84
CA PRO A 104 -4.79 -7.16 0.38
C PRO A 104 -3.62 -8.08 0.73
N GLY A 105 -2.61 -7.55 1.43
CA GLY A 105 -1.45 -8.31 1.91
C GLY A 105 -0.24 -8.31 0.96
N ALA A 106 -0.31 -7.56 -0.14
CA ALA A 106 0.84 -7.38 -1.02
C ALA A 106 1.85 -6.42 -0.36
N ALA A 107 3.13 -6.77 -0.42
CA ALA A 107 4.21 -5.90 0.03
C ALA A 107 4.23 -4.58 -0.77
N SER A 108 4.56 -3.48 -0.10
CA SER A 108 4.83 -2.17 -0.73
C SER A 108 6.29 -2.04 -1.16
N ILE A 109 7.20 -2.81 -0.55
CA ILE A 109 8.63 -2.78 -0.88
C ILE A 109 8.95 -3.02 -2.36
N PRO A 110 8.25 -3.91 -3.11
CA PRO A 110 8.46 -4.05 -4.55
C PRO A 110 8.28 -2.76 -5.36
N ALA A 111 7.48 -1.79 -4.87
CA ALA A 111 7.29 -0.51 -5.54
C ALA A 111 8.57 0.35 -5.61
N ILE A 112 9.57 0.05 -4.77
CA ILE A 112 10.90 0.68 -4.77
C ILE A 112 11.62 0.49 -6.11
N ILE A 113 11.43 -0.68 -6.74
CA ILE A 113 12.13 -1.08 -7.97
C ILE A 113 11.21 -1.26 -9.19
N ASN A 114 9.89 -1.28 -9.03
CA ASN A 114 8.97 -1.61 -10.12
C ASN A 114 7.89 -0.54 -10.38
N GLU A 115 7.82 0.51 -9.56
CA GLU A 115 6.75 1.51 -9.65
C GLU A 115 7.34 2.94 -9.55
N LEU A 116 7.02 3.68 -8.48
CA LEU A 116 7.42 5.08 -8.28
C LEU A 116 8.77 5.24 -7.57
N GLY A 117 9.35 4.14 -7.11
CA GLY A 117 10.52 4.14 -6.26
C GLY A 117 11.81 4.60 -6.94
N PRO A 118 12.89 4.70 -6.17
CA PRO A 118 14.17 5.27 -6.61
C PRO A 118 14.87 4.47 -7.71
N ALA A 119 14.48 3.22 -7.92
CA ALA A 119 15.13 2.29 -8.83
C ALA A 119 14.12 1.61 -9.77
N LEU A 120 14.64 1.02 -10.85
CA LEU A 120 13.90 0.24 -11.83
C LEU A 120 14.59 -1.11 -12.03
N LEU A 121 13.83 -2.19 -12.02
CA LEU A 121 14.28 -3.47 -12.53
C LEU A 121 14.46 -3.35 -14.05
N GLY A 122 15.55 -3.87 -14.58
CA GLY A 122 15.76 -3.90 -16.03
C GLY A 122 14.83 -4.89 -16.72
N GLU A 123 14.52 -4.65 -18.00
CA GLU A 123 13.49 -5.38 -18.74
C GLU A 123 13.93 -6.79 -19.16
N GLU A 124 15.24 -7.05 -19.26
CA GLU A 124 15.74 -8.37 -19.64
C GLU A 124 16.06 -9.23 -18.40
N LYS A 125 15.87 -10.55 -18.52
CA LYS A 125 16.22 -11.51 -17.47
C LYS A 125 17.72 -11.41 -17.14
N GLY A 126 18.04 -11.14 -15.88
CA GLY A 126 19.42 -10.92 -15.42
C GLY A 126 19.91 -9.49 -15.57
N SER A 127 19.05 -8.56 -16.03
CA SER A 127 19.37 -7.13 -16.03
C SER A 127 19.67 -6.63 -14.63
N ARG A 128 20.63 -5.72 -14.57
CA ARG A 128 20.94 -4.98 -13.33
C ARG A 128 19.82 -4.00 -13.03
N ILE A 129 19.55 -3.81 -11.74
CA ILE A 129 18.71 -2.72 -11.26
C ILE A 129 19.40 -1.40 -11.66
N ARG A 130 18.62 -0.44 -12.13
CA ARG A 130 19.09 0.89 -12.56
C ARG A 130 18.36 1.99 -11.81
N ARG A 131 18.93 3.19 -11.78
CA ARG A 131 18.30 4.35 -11.14
C ARG A 131 17.04 4.74 -11.91
N ASN A 132 15.97 5.05 -11.18
CA ASN A 132 14.74 5.57 -11.77
C ASN A 132 14.84 7.10 -11.92
N PRO A 133 14.96 7.64 -13.14
CA PRO A 133 15.00 9.10 -13.34
C PRO A 133 13.64 9.76 -13.09
N TRP A 134 12.53 9.00 -13.07
CA TRP A 134 11.18 9.49 -12.85
C TRP A 134 10.63 9.14 -11.47
N SER A 135 11.50 8.78 -10.52
CA SER A 135 11.04 8.46 -9.17
C SER A 135 10.30 9.64 -8.55
N ALA A 136 9.24 9.34 -7.81
CA ALA A 136 8.54 10.34 -7.01
C ALA A 136 9.46 10.97 -5.95
N ASN A 137 10.56 10.31 -5.55
CA ASN A 137 11.51 10.91 -4.64
C ASN A 137 12.36 12.03 -5.26
N ASN A 138 12.14 12.42 -6.52
CA ASN A 138 12.75 13.61 -7.08
C ASN A 138 12.33 14.90 -6.34
N ASN A 139 11.12 14.93 -5.76
CA ASN A 139 10.55 16.13 -5.12
C ASN A 139 9.68 15.81 -3.89
N ALA A 140 9.89 14.65 -3.27
CA ALA A 140 9.21 14.21 -2.06
C ALA A 140 10.06 13.16 -1.35
N SER A 141 9.95 13.06 -0.02
CA SER A 141 10.47 11.90 0.69
C SER A 141 9.44 10.75 0.60
N LEU A 142 9.88 9.54 0.30
CA LEU A 142 9.01 8.37 0.15
C LEU A 142 9.12 7.45 1.36
N LEU A 143 7.99 7.10 1.96
CA LEU A 143 7.86 6.09 3.01
C LEU A 143 7.10 4.89 2.44
N PHE A 144 7.75 3.74 2.33
CA PHE A 144 7.10 2.47 1.99
C PHE A 144 6.89 1.67 3.27
N ILE A 145 5.67 1.14 3.48
CA ILE A 145 5.37 0.26 4.62
C ILE A 145 4.71 -1.01 4.09
N ASP A 146 5.25 -2.15 4.48
CA ASP A 146 4.60 -3.45 4.27
C ASP A 146 3.49 -3.62 5.30
N GLN A 147 2.24 -3.61 4.86
CA GLN A 147 1.07 -3.73 5.73
C GLN A 147 -0.07 -4.46 5.01
N PRO A 148 -0.97 -5.15 5.75
CA PRO A 148 -0.98 -5.33 7.22
C PRO A 148 0.15 -6.25 7.73
N VAL A 149 0.20 -6.50 9.03
CA VAL A 149 1.13 -7.48 9.64
C VAL A 149 1.12 -8.81 8.86
N ASN A 150 2.29 -9.45 8.74
CA ASN A 150 2.54 -10.64 7.90
C ASN A 150 2.50 -10.40 6.37
N SER A 151 2.53 -9.14 5.92
CA SER A 151 2.76 -8.80 4.50
C SER A 151 4.24 -8.52 4.25
N GLY A 152 4.81 -9.03 3.15
CA GLY A 152 6.20 -8.75 2.78
C GLY A 152 7.20 -9.14 3.88
N PHE A 153 7.99 -8.15 4.34
CA PHE A 153 8.92 -8.33 5.45
C PHE A 153 8.31 -8.10 6.84
N SER A 154 7.08 -7.58 6.92
CA SER A 154 6.37 -7.40 8.19
C SER A 154 5.94 -8.74 8.77
N TYR A 155 5.95 -8.87 10.10
CA TYR A 155 5.60 -10.12 10.78
C TYR A 155 4.94 -9.88 12.14
N GLY A 156 4.24 -10.89 12.65
CA GLY A 156 3.63 -10.87 13.97
C GLY A 156 2.74 -12.08 14.26
N GLY A 157 2.36 -12.25 15.53
CA GLY A 157 1.69 -13.46 16.03
C GLY A 157 0.22 -13.60 15.64
N GLN A 158 -0.46 -12.52 15.25
CA GLN A 158 -1.88 -12.55 14.86
C GLN A 158 -2.13 -11.86 13.52
N ALA A 159 -2.90 -12.53 12.66
CA ALA A 159 -3.35 -11.98 11.39
C ALA A 159 -4.46 -10.92 11.60
N VAL A 160 -4.55 -9.99 10.66
CA VAL A 160 -5.54 -8.91 10.65
C VAL A 160 -6.54 -9.13 9.52
N ASN A 161 -7.83 -9.21 9.86
CA ASN A 161 -8.88 -9.68 8.93
C ASN A 161 -9.82 -8.58 8.40
N THR A 162 -9.65 -7.34 8.85
CA THR A 162 -10.42 -6.17 8.39
C THR A 162 -9.52 -4.95 8.24
N THR A 163 -9.90 -4.03 7.33
CA THR A 163 -9.19 -2.77 7.15
C THR A 163 -9.27 -1.88 8.38
N GLU A 164 -10.41 -1.89 9.08
CA GLU A 164 -10.61 -1.13 10.31
C GLU A 164 -9.67 -1.62 11.43
N ALA A 165 -9.45 -2.94 11.55
CA ALA A 165 -8.48 -3.48 12.49
C ALA A 165 -7.04 -3.12 12.07
N ALA A 166 -6.71 -3.21 10.77
CA ALA A 166 -5.39 -2.81 10.27
C ALA A 166 -5.08 -1.35 10.58
N SER A 167 -6.09 -0.47 10.53
CA SER A 167 -5.94 0.95 10.88
C SER A 167 -5.47 1.16 12.31
N LYS A 168 -5.97 0.34 13.25
CA LYS A 168 -5.63 0.43 14.67
C LYS A 168 -4.20 0.02 14.97
N ASP A 169 -3.62 -0.81 14.13
CA ASP A 169 -2.20 -1.15 14.19
C ASP A 169 -1.35 -0.08 13.48
N PHE A 170 -1.85 0.42 12.35
CA PHE A 170 -1.13 1.34 11.49
C PHE A 170 -0.93 2.72 12.12
N TYR A 171 -1.98 3.31 12.72
CA TYR A 171 -1.91 4.67 13.27
C TYR A 171 -0.85 4.85 14.38
N PRO A 172 -0.78 4.00 15.42
CA PRO A 172 0.25 4.13 16.46
C PRO A 172 1.66 3.96 15.91
N LEU A 173 1.87 3.05 14.95
CA LEU A 173 3.17 2.80 14.36
C LEU A 173 3.61 3.93 13.42
N LEU A 174 2.69 4.53 12.67
CA LEU A 174 2.98 5.72 11.88
C LEU A 174 3.26 6.94 12.79
N THR A 175 2.54 7.07 13.90
CA THR A 175 2.82 8.08 14.93
C THR A 175 4.23 7.90 15.48
N LEU A 176 4.63 6.66 15.79
CA LEU A 176 5.98 6.33 16.24
C LEU A 176 7.04 6.71 15.20
N PHE A 177 6.82 6.42 13.91
CA PHE A 177 7.74 6.84 12.85
C PHE A 177 8.01 8.35 12.92
N PHE A 178 6.94 9.15 12.98
CA PHE A 178 7.07 10.60 13.06
C PHE A 178 7.70 11.08 14.37
N ASP A 179 7.48 10.41 15.51
CA ASP A 179 8.16 10.72 16.78
C ASP A 179 9.67 10.47 16.70
N ARG A 180 10.08 9.43 15.97
CA ARG A 180 11.49 9.07 15.80
C ARG A 180 12.20 9.91 14.74
N PHE A 181 11.44 10.48 13.80
CA PHE A 181 11.93 11.40 12.78
C PHE A 181 11.18 12.75 12.84
N PRO A 182 11.34 13.51 13.94
CA PRO A 182 10.56 14.73 14.17
C PRO A 182 10.77 15.83 13.13
N GLN A 183 11.89 15.79 12.39
CA GLN A 183 12.16 16.72 11.30
C GLN A 183 11.09 16.66 10.19
N TYR A 184 10.44 15.52 9.99
CA TYR A 184 9.42 15.36 8.95
C TYR A 184 7.99 15.65 9.43
N GLN A 185 7.76 15.80 10.75
CA GLN A 185 6.41 16.03 11.32
C GLN A 185 5.74 17.30 10.80
N LYS A 186 6.52 18.34 10.49
CA LYS A 186 6.02 19.64 10.03
C LYS A 186 5.76 19.68 8.53
N GLN A 187 6.32 18.74 7.78
CA GLN A 187 6.14 18.68 6.33
C GLN A 187 4.71 18.28 5.99
N ASP A 188 4.29 18.61 4.78
CA ASP A 188 3.01 18.11 4.27
C ASP A 188 3.11 16.61 4.08
N PHE A 189 2.18 15.88 4.70
CA PHE A 189 2.12 14.42 4.60
C PHE A 189 0.98 13.98 3.69
N HIS A 190 1.29 13.08 2.76
CA HIS A 190 0.32 12.51 1.83
C HIS A 190 0.35 10.99 1.93
N MET A 191 -0.81 10.36 1.71
CA MET A 191 -0.89 8.91 1.58
C MET A 191 -1.31 8.57 0.16
N ALA A 192 -0.49 7.77 -0.51
CA ALA A 192 -0.68 7.32 -1.88
C ALA A 192 -0.68 5.80 -1.94
N GLY A 193 -1.38 5.24 -2.92
CA GLY A 193 -1.36 3.79 -3.14
C GLY A 193 -2.31 3.35 -4.23
N HIS A 194 -2.31 2.05 -4.50
CA HIS A 194 -3.15 1.47 -5.55
C HIS A 194 -3.91 0.21 -5.16
N SER A 195 -4.86 -0.19 -6.02
CA SER A 195 -5.63 -1.42 -5.84
C SER A 195 -6.39 -1.42 -4.50
N TYR A 196 -6.21 -2.44 -3.65
CA TYR A 196 -6.85 -2.51 -2.34
C TYR A 196 -6.42 -1.40 -1.36
N ALA A 197 -5.35 -0.65 -1.65
CA ALA A 197 -5.04 0.58 -0.92
C ALA A 197 -6.14 1.64 -1.05
N GLY A 198 -6.98 1.55 -2.08
CA GLY A 198 -8.25 2.26 -2.20
C GLY A 198 -9.24 2.03 -1.05
N ARG A 199 -9.06 0.95 -0.27
CA ARG A 199 -9.78 0.69 0.98
C ARG A 199 -8.96 1.08 2.21
N PHE A 200 -7.66 0.77 2.23
CA PHE A 200 -6.75 1.11 3.34
C PHE A 200 -6.69 2.62 3.59
N ILE A 201 -6.29 3.38 2.58
CA ILE A 201 -5.91 4.80 2.73
C ILE A 201 -7.07 5.66 3.24
N PRO A 202 -8.31 5.56 2.73
CA PRO A 202 -9.41 6.36 3.28
C PRO A 202 -9.73 6.04 4.75
N ILE A 203 -9.66 4.77 5.15
CA ILE A 203 -9.94 4.36 6.53
C ILE A 203 -8.81 4.82 7.46
N PHE A 204 -7.55 4.65 7.03
CA PHE A 204 -6.39 5.11 7.80
C PHE A 204 -6.38 6.63 7.94
N ALA A 205 -6.76 7.35 6.88
CA ALA A 205 -6.88 8.81 6.91
C ALA A 205 -7.93 9.26 7.92
N LEU A 206 -9.09 8.62 7.93
CA LEU A 206 -10.15 8.92 8.91
C LEU A 206 -9.68 8.63 10.34
N ASP A 207 -8.95 7.54 10.57
CA ASP A 207 -8.43 7.20 11.88
C ASP A 207 -7.38 8.24 12.36
N ILE A 208 -6.43 8.60 11.50
CA ILE A 208 -5.47 9.70 11.77
C ILE A 208 -6.21 10.98 12.13
N LEU A 209 -7.20 11.41 11.32
CA LEU A 209 -7.94 12.64 11.53
C LEU A 209 -8.86 12.62 12.77
N SER A 210 -9.23 11.43 13.25
CA SER A 210 -10.02 11.28 14.48
C SER A 210 -9.21 11.58 15.75
N HIS A 211 -7.89 11.65 15.65
CA HIS A 211 -7.00 12.02 16.76
C HIS A 211 -6.62 13.52 16.66
N PRO A 212 -7.14 14.37 17.56
CA PRO A 212 -6.85 15.82 17.53
C PRO A 212 -5.38 16.12 17.84
N ASP A 213 -4.75 15.32 18.71
CA ASP A 213 -3.36 15.49 19.17
C ASP A 213 -2.34 14.72 18.33
N ARG A 214 -2.70 14.32 17.10
CA ARG A 214 -1.80 13.60 16.18
C ARG A 214 -0.54 14.42 15.87
N ASN A 215 0.59 13.73 15.70
CA ASN A 215 1.86 14.32 15.23
C ASN A 215 2.02 14.27 13.69
N ILE A 216 0.92 14.04 12.97
CA ILE A 216 0.91 13.77 11.52
C ILE A 216 0.14 14.88 10.79
N ASN A 217 0.84 15.63 9.94
CA ASN A 217 0.26 16.72 9.16
C ASN A 217 -0.34 16.22 7.82
N LEU A 218 -1.35 15.35 7.90
CA LEU A 218 -2.03 14.79 6.72
C LEU A 218 -2.73 15.89 5.90
N ARG A 219 -2.34 16.03 4.62
CA ARG A 219 -2.88 17.04 3.69
C ARG A 219 -3.79 16.46 2.62
N SER A 220 -3.41 15.33 2.03
CA SER A 220 -4.23 14.69 0.98
C SER A 220 -3.99 13.19 0.91
N ILE A 221 -4.86 12.54 0.14
CA ILE A 221 -4.72 11.14 -0.26
C ILE A 221 -4.73 11.04 -1.79
N MET A 222 -4.01 10.07 -2.35
CA MET A 222 -3.92 9.80 -3.77
C MET A 222 -4.18 8.32 -4.03
N LEU A 223 -5.17 8.01 -4.86
CA LEU A 223 -5.64 6.64 -5.07
C LEU A 223 -5.53 6.27 -6.55
N GLY A 224 -4.56 5.43 -6.90
CA GLY A 224 -4.37 4.88 -8.25
C GLY A 224 -5.16 3.60 -8.45
N ASN A 225 -5.96 3.50 -9.52
CA ASN A 225 -6.76 2.31 -9.86
C ASN A 225 -7.40 1.62 -8.63
N PRO A 226 -8.19 2.35 -7.81
CA PRO A 226 -8.49 1.89 -6.46
C PRO A 226 -9.72 0.99 -6.37
N HIS A 227 -9.68 0.05 -5.43
CA HIS A 227 -10.84 -0.70 -4.99
C HIS A 227 -11.54 0.01 -3.80
N THR A 228 -12.28 1.09 -4.09
CA THR A 228 -12.93 1.94 -3.07
C THR A 228 -14.43 1.68 -2.93
N ASP A 229 -15.16 1.68 -4.05
CA ASP A 229 -16.59 1.36 -4.10
C ASP A 229 -16.81 0.12 -4.98
N PRO A 230 -16.88 -1.08 -4.36
CA PRO A 230 -17.16 -2.33 -5.07
C PRO A 230 -18.33 -2.27 -6.04
N LEU A 231 -19.43 -1.61 -5.67
CA LEU A 231 -20.63 -1.59 -6.50
C LEU A 231 -20.38 -0.89 -7.84
N SER A 232 -19.82 0.32 -7.81
CA SER A 232 -19.48 1.05 -9.03
C SER A 232 -18.36 0.37 -9.81
N LEU A 233 -17.35 -0.18 -9.11
CA LEU A 233 -16.23 -0.89 -9.74
C LEU A 233 -16.72 -2.10 -10.54
N PHE A 234 -17.46 -3.02 -9.93
CA PHE A 234 -17.92 -4.23 -10.61
C PHE A 234 -18.97 -3.95 -11.68
N LYS A 235 -19.78 -2.89 -11.52
CA LYS A 235 -20.68 -2.45 -12.58
C LYS A 235 -19.95 -2.03 -13.86
N SER A 236 -18.69 -1.60 -13.75
CA SER A 236 -17.87 -1.22 -14.91
C SER A 236 -17.18 -2.39 -15.61
N ALA A 237 -17.20 -3.60 -15.02
CA ALA A 237 -16.41 -4.73 -15.50
C ALA A 237 -16.84 -5.19 -16.90
N GLU A 238 -18.13 -5.39 -17.14
CA GLU A 238 -18.63 -5.82 -18.45
C GLU A 238 -18.40 -4.77 -19.55
N PRO A 239 -18.78 -3.49 -19.38
CA PRO A 239 -18.51 -2.48 -20.40
C PRO A 239 -17.01 -2.36 -20.74
N MET A 240 -16.14 -2.46 -19.73
CA MET A 240 -14.69 -2.43 -19.93
C MET A 240 -14.20 -3.62 -20.77
N ALA A 241 -14.62 -4.84 -20.42
CA ALA A 241 -14.21 -6.07 -21.11
C ALA A 241 -14.79 -6.17 -22.54
N CYS A 242 -15.96 -5.57 -22.76
CA CYS A 242 -16.75 -5.70 -23.98
C CYS A 242 -16.64 -4.48 -24.91
N GLY A 243 -15.50 -3.79 -24.85
CA GLY A 243 -15.11 -2.80 -25.86
C GLY A 243 -15.64 -1.38 -25.64
N GLN A 244 -16.25 -1.11 -24.50
CA GLN A 244 -16.82 0.21 -24.16
C GLN A 244 -15.91 1.02 -23.23
N GLY A 245 -14.72 0.50 -22.90
CA GLY A 245 -13.72 1.14 -22.04
C GLY A 245 -12.64 1.94 -22.77
N GLY A 246 -12.79 2.19 -24.09
CA GLY A 246 -11.79 2.90 -24.91
C GLY A 246 -10.70 1.98 -25.51
N ARG A 247 -10.85 0.67 -25.37
CA ARG A 247 -10.07 -0.37 -26.07
C ARG A 247 -11.03 -1.36 -26.73
N PRO A 248 -10.60 -2.11 -27.77
CA PRO A 248 -11.39 -3.19 -28.33
C PRO A 248 -11.78 -4.21 -27.27
N ALA A 249 -12.88 -4.93 -27.51
CA ALA A 249 -13.32 -5.99 -26.63
C ALA A 249 -12.24 -7.08 -26.50
N VAL A 250 -12.08 -7.60 -25.28
CA VAL A 250 -11.20 -8.74 -24.97
C VAL A 250 -11.99 -10.04 -24.77
N LEU A 251 -13.32 -9.94 -24.73
CA LEU A 251 -14.25 -11.06 -24.69
C LEU A 251 -15.10 -11.09 -25.97
N ASN A 252 -15.50 -12.28 -26.39
CA ASN A 252 -16.44 -12.45 -27.49
C ASN A 252 -17.89 -12.12 -27.05
N GLY A 253 -18.83 -12.13 -28.01
CA GLY A 253 -20.23 -11.78 -27.73
C GLY A 253 -20.94 -12.69 -26.71
N SER A 254 -20.65 -14.00 -26.71
CA SER A 254 -21.28 -14.93 -25.76
C SER A 254 -20.69 -14.78 -24.35
N GLN A 255 -19.39 -14.58 -24.23
CA GLN A 255 -18.69 -14.27 -22.98
C GLN A 255 -19.17 -12.94 -22.39
N CYS A 256 -19.37 -11.91 -23.21
CA CYS A 256 -19.95 -10.64 -22.77
C CYS A 256 -21.37 -10.79 -22.20
N ALA A 257 -22.23 -11.56 -22.88
CA ALA A 257 -23.59 -11.82 -22.40
C ALA A 257 -23.60 -12.60 -21.07
N ALA A 258 -22.70 -13.59 -20.94
CA ALA A 258 -22.52 -14.35 -19.71
C ALA A 258 -21.98 -13.48 -18.57
N LEU A 259 -20.92 -12.71 -18.81
CA LEU A 259 -20.35 -11.78 -17.83
C LEU A 259 -21.38 -10.79 -17.31
N LYS A 260 -22.22 -10.23 -18.20
CA LYS A 260 -23.30 -9.33 -17.80
C LYS A 260 -24.25 -9.99 -16.80
N THR A 261 -24.68 -11.21 -17.10
CA THR A 261 -25.61 -11.98 -16.26
C THR A 261 -25.00 -12.31 -14.91
N ASP A 262 -23.75 -12.76 -14.90
CA ASP A 262 -23.04 -13.13 -13.68
C ASP A 262 -22.73 -11.89 -12.80
N MET A 263 -22.43 -10.74 -13.42
CA MET A 263 -22.24 -9.47 -12.73
C MET A 263 -23.53 -9.01 -12.03
N ASP A 264 -24.69 -9.07 -12.69
CA ASP A 264 -25.96 -8.62 -12.10
C ASP A 264 -26.26 -9.35 -10.77
N LEU A 265 -26.05 -10.66 -10.73
CA LEU A 265 -26.21 -11.46 -9.50
C LEU A 265 -25.24 -11.02 -8.41
N CYS A 266 -23.99 -10.72 -8.75
CA CYS A 266 -23.06 -10.22 -7.74
C CYS A 266 -23.42 -8.81 -7.26
N LEU A 267 -23.78 -7.90 -8.15
CA LEU A 267 -24.10 -6.52 -7.79
C LEU A 267 -25.26 -6.47 -6.79
N ASP A 268 -26.23 -7.38 -6.88
CA ASP A 268 -27.31 -7.49 -5.90
C ASP A 268 -26.85 -7.96 -4.52
N ARG A 269 -25.84 -8.84 -4.45
CA ARG A 269 -25.18 -9.20 -3.18
C ARG A 269 -24.46 -8.01 -2.57
N VAL A 270 -23.72 -7.24 -3.38
CA VAL A 270 -23.03 -6.02 -2.92
C VAL A 270 -24.03 -4.98 -2.41
N LYS A 271 -25.14 -4.73 -3.13
CA LYS A 271 -26.22 -3.84 -2.69
C LYS A 271 -26.84 -4.31 -1.37
N THR A 272 -27.04 -5.62 -1.23
CA THR A 272 -27.57 -6.20 0.01
C THR A 272 -26.62 -5.96 1.18
N CYS A 273 -25.33 -6.26 1.01
CA CYS A 273 -24.29 -5.95 1.99
C CYS A 273 -24.29 -4.46 2.38
N TYR A 274 -24.42 -3.54 1.42
CA TYR A 274 -24.46 -2.10 1.71
C TYR A 274 -25.67 -1.71 2.57
N ARG A 275 -26.84 -2.31 2.29
CA ARG A 275 -28.11 -2.04 2.96
C ARG A 275 -28.18 -2.66 4.36
N THR A 276 -27.79 -3.93 4.50
CA THR A 276 -27.97 -4.72 5.73
C THR A 276 -26.74 -4.71 6.63
N LYS A 277 -25.58 -4.32 6.10
CA LYS A 277 -24.26 -4.48 6.73
C LYS A 277 -23.85 -5.94 6.99
N GLN A 278 -24.62 -6.89 6.46
CA GLN A 278 -24.30 -8.32 6.48
C GLN A 278 -23.71 -8.68 5.13
N CYS A 279 -22.41 -8.95 5.11
CA CYS A 279 -21.65 -9.14 3.89
C CYS A 279 -21.10 -10.58 3.84
N GLU A 280 -22.00 -11.54 3.63
CA GLU A 280 -21.63 -12.91 3.25
C GLU A 280 -21.00 -12.89 1.85
N ASP A 281 -19.90 -13.62 1.64
CA ASP A 281 -19.14 -13.69 0.37
C ASP A 281 -18.65 -12.34 -0.20
N ARG A 282 -18.56 -11.28 0.64
CA ARG A 282 -18.02 -9.93 0.35
C ARG A 282 -18.08 -9.54 -1.15
N THR A 283 -16.93 -9.30 -1.77
CA THR A 283 -16.75 -9.06 -3.21
C THR A 283 -16.28 -10.33 -3.93
N GLU A 284 -16.21 -11.46 -3.22
CA GLU A 284 -15.69 -12.72 -3.74
C GLU A 284 -16.58 -13.26 -4.86
N ALA A 285 -17.91 -13.17 -4.70
CA ALA A 285 -18.85 -13.53 -5.76
C ALA A 285 -18.59 -12.74 -7.05
N CYS A 286 -18.20 -11.47 -6.95
CA CYS A 286 -17.91 -10.62 -8.11
C CYS A 286 -16.58 -11.01 -8.73
N GLY A 287 -15.57 -11.28 -7.91
CA GLY A 287 -14.29 -11.83 -8.38
C GLY A 287 -14.48 -13.14 -9.15
N LYS A 288 -15.25 -14.09 -8.59
CA LYS A 288 -15.57 -15.37 -9.24
C LYS A 288 -16.29 -15.17 -10.57
N ALA A 289 -17.30 -14.31 -10.60
CA ALA A 289 -18.04 -14.01 -11.82
C ALA A 289 -17.14 -13.37 -12.89
N LEU A 290 -16.17 -12.54 -12.49
CA LEU A 290 -15.17 -12.01 -13.42
C LEU A 290 -14.29 -13.14 -13.97
N HIS A 291 -13.60 -13.87 -13.10
CA HIS A 291 -12.66 -14.94 -13.50
C HIS A 291 -13.33 -16.02 -14.36
N ALA A 292 -14.54 -16.45 -13.99
CA ALA A 292 -15.29 -17.47 -14.72
C ALA A 292 -15.69 -17.07 -16.15
N ASN A 293 -15.46 -15.84 -16.59
CA ASN A 293 -15.70 -15.40 -17.97
C ASN A 293 -14.41 -15.05 -18.73
N TYR A 294 -13.30 -14.82 -18.03
CA TYR A 294 -11.96 -14.70 -18.64
C TYR A 294 -11.30 -16.06 -18.86
N ASP A 295 -11.53 -17.02 -17.97
CA ASP A 295 -10.94 -18.37 -18.01
C ASP A 295 -11.84 -19.38 -18.75
N ARG A 296 -12.85 -18.91 -19.51
CA ARG A 296 -13.59 -19.79 -20.44
C ARG A 296 -12.71 -20.02 -21.65
N ASP A 297 -11.82 -21.00 -21.53
CA ASP A 297 -11.23 -21.67 -22.69
C ASP A 297 -12.38 -22.10 -23.61
N GLU A 298 -12.33 -21.65 -24.87
CA GLU A 298 -13.13 -22.23 -25.96
C GLU A 298 -12.57 -23.60 -26.36
#